data_AF-A0AAN0ZCS8-F1
#
_entry.id   AF-A0AAN0ZCS8-F1
#
_cell.length_a   1.000
_cell.length_b   1.000
_cell.length_c   1.000
_cell.angle_alpha   90.00
_cell.angle_beta   90.00
_cell.angle_gamma   90.00
#
_symmetry.space_group_name_H-M   'P 1'
#
loop_
_entity.id
_entity.type
_entity.pdbx_description
1 polymer ?
#
loop_
_entity_poly.entity_id
_entity_poly.type
_entity_poly.pdbx_seq_one_letter_code
_entity_poly.pdbx_strand_id
1 'polypeptide(L)'
;METRMSEPAIGETGHGGSPSELEKGLLDEALRLLAETRARALELCVEVSRRQGAAAPDVHDFNLPTIIELQRRFGTRSCPWAAPLQARSSPSATPPTA
;
A
#
# COMPACT_ATOMS: atom_id res chain seq x y z
N MET A 1 -8.30 51.67 1.94
CA MET A 1 -7.45 50.64 2.59
C MET A 1 -7.90 49.30 2.04
N GLU A 2 -7.23 48.82 1.00
CA GLU A 2 -7.60 47.56 0.34
C GLU A 2 -6.80 46.43 0.97
N THR A 3 -7.51 45.52 1.64
CA THR A 3 -6.94 44.30 2.21
C THR A 3 -6.61 43.36 1.06
N ARG A 4 -5.34 43.34 0.63
CA ARG A 4 -4.84 42.32 -0.31
C ARG A 4 -4.94 40.96 0.36
N MET A 5 -5.99 40.23 0.01
CA MET A 5 -6.10 38.79 0.21
C MET A 5 -4.90 38.15 -0.47
N SER A 6 -3.93 37.66 0.30
CA SER A 6 -2.80 36.93 -0.23
C SER A 6 -3.30 35.54 -0.66
N GLU A 7 -3.42 35.37 -1.97
CA GLU A 7 -3.63 34.10 -2.65
C GLU A 7 -2.46 33.16 -2.26
N PRO A 8 -2.70 31.95 -1.75
CA PRO A 8 -1.62 31.02 -1.49
C PRO A 8 -1.06 30.57 -2.84
N ALA A 9 0.05 31.17 -3.25
CA ALA A 9 0.85 30.69 -4.35
C ALA A 9 1.21 29.23 -4.05
N ILE A 10 0.65 28.31 -4.84
CA ILE A 10 1.12 26.92 -4.95
C ILE A 10 2.46 26.99 -5.70
N GLY A 11 3.44 27.57 -5.04
CA GLY A 11 4.80 27.70 -5.50
C GLY A 11 5.61 26.57 -4.91
N GLU A 12 6.16 25.75 -5.80
CA GLU A 12 7.36 24.95 -5.57
C GLU A 12 7.22 23.77 -4.59
N THR A 13 6.63 22.67 -5.04
CA THR A 13 7.02 21.34 -4.55
C THR A 13 8.33 20.90 -5.22
N GLY A 14 9.33 21.75 -5.17
CA GLY A 14 10.72 21.44 -5.49
C GLY A 14 11.42 20.79 -4.31
N HIS A 15 10.91 19.65 -3.83
CA HIS A 15 11.71 18.79 -2.96
C HIS A 15 11.91 17.45 -3.64
N GLY A 16 12.94 17.37 -4.47
CA GLY A 16 13.53 16.11 -4.94
C GLY A 16 14.23 15.34 -3.82
N GLY A 17 13.68 15.39 -2.60
CA GLY A 17 14.07 14.55 -1.48
C GLY A 17 13.19 13.30 -1.48
N SER A 18 13.79 12.14 -1.21
CA SER A 18 13.00 10.95 -0.95
C SER A 18 12.02 11.21 0.22
N PRO A 19 10.78 10.73 0.15
CA PRO A 19 9.79 10.95 1.21
C PRO A 19 10.33 10.46 2.57
N SER A 20 10.01 11.18 3.64
CA SER A 20 10.26 10.75 5.02
C SER A 20 9.54 9.43 5.32
N GLU A 21 9.95 8.72 6.37
CA GLU A 21 9.33 7.45 6.77
C GLU A 21 7.83 7.58 7.07
N LEU A 22 7.41 8.72 7.65
CA LEU A 22 6.00 9.02 7.88
C LEU A 22 5.26 9.18 6.55
N GLU A 23 5.81 9.95 5.61
CA GLU A 23 5.22 10.15 4.29
C GLU A 23 5.14 8.85 3.49
N LYS A 24 6.15 7.98 3.58
CA LYS A 24 6.11 6.62 3.00
C LYS A 24 4.99 5.78 3.59
N GLY A 25 4.83 5.79 4.91
CA GLY A 25 3.75 5.05 5.58
C GLY A 25 2.36 5.56 5.18
N LEU A 26 2.17 6.88 5.12
CA LEU A 26 0.92 7.48 4.65
C LEU A 26 0.64 7.16 3.18
N LEU A 27 1.68 7.17 2.34
CA LEU A 27 1.56 6.85 0.92
C LEU A 27 1.23 5.37 0.70
N ASP A 28 1.84 4.46 1.46
CA ASP A 28 1.52 3.03 1.41
C ASP A 28 0.06 2.76 1.80
N GLU A 29 -0.41 3.37 2.89
CA GLU A 29 -1.80 3.24 3.33
C GLU A 29 -2.78 3.84 2.32
N ALA A 30 -2.48 5.02 1.77
CA ALA A 30 -3.31 5.63 0.74
C ALA A 30 -3.41 4.75 -0.52
N LEU A 31 -2.28 4.18 -0.95
CA LEU A 31 -2.26 3.27 -2.10
C LEU A 31 -2.96 1.94 -1.79
N ARG A 32 -2.87 1.43 -0.56
CA ARG A 32 -3.59 0.23 -0.11
C ARG A 32 -5.10 0.43 -0.17
N LEU A 33 -5.59 1.52 0.41
CA LEU A 33 -7.01 1.89 0.37
C LEU A 33 -7.51 2.12 -1.06
N LEU A 34 -6.68 2.75 -1.90
CA LEU A 34 -7.01 2.97 -3.31
C LEU A 34 -7.09 1.65 -4.08
N ALA A 35 -6.16 0.73 -3.88
CA ALA A 35 -6.17 -0.60 -4.51
C ALA A 35 -7.42 -1.38 -4.13
N GLU A 36 -7.75 -1.41 -2.84
CA GLU A 36 -8.92 -2.10 -2.31
C GLU A 36 -10.23 -1.55 -2.91
N THR A 37 -10.36 -0.21 -2.93
CA THR A 37 -11.53 0.46 -3.49
C THR A 37 -11.70 0.17 -4.97
N ARG A 38 -10.61 0.22 -5.75
CA ARG A 38 -10.66 -0.04 -7.20
C ARG A 38 -10.89 -1.52 -7.52
N ALA A 39 -10.34 -2.44 -6.73
CA ALA A 39 -10.61 -3.86 -6.88
C ALA A 39 -12.09 -4.17 -6.66
N ARG A 40 -12.69 -3.62 -5.60
CA ARG A 40 -14.13 -3.76 -5.34
C ARG A 40 -14.98 -3.15 -6.46
N ALA A 41 -14.59 -1.99 -7.00
CA ALA A 41 -15.29 -1.37 -8.12
C ALA A 41 -15.22 -2.25 -9.39
N LEU A 42 -14.06 -2.86 -9.67
CA LEU A 42 -13.89 -3.82 -10.76
C LEU A 42 -14.82 -5.03 -10.59
N GLU A 43 -14.85 -5.65 -9.40
CA GLU A 43 -15.73 -6.78 -9.11
C GLU A 43 -17.20 -6.46 -9.40
N LEU A 44 -17.67 -5.29 -8.94
CA LEU A 44 -19.03 -4.82 -9.19
C LEU A 44 -19.29 -4.57 -10.67
N CYS A 45 -18.35 -3.96 -11.40
CA CYS A 45 -18.50 -3.72 -12.83
C CYS A 45 -18.50 -5.02 -13.63
N VAL A 46 -17.65 -6.00 -13.29
CA VAL A 46 -17.66 -7.34 -13.90
C VAL A 46 -19.01 -8.02 -13.68
N GLU A 47 -19.55 -7.95 -12.46
CA GLU A 47 -20.87 -8.51 -12.13
C GLU A 47 -21.99 -7.86 -12.95
N VAL A 48 -21.95 -6.54 -13.10
CA VAL A 48 -22.91 -5.77 -13.91
C VAL A 48 -22.78 -6.12 -15.40
N SER A 49 -21.56 -6.12 -15.94
CA SER A 49 -21.30 -6.48 -17.35
C SER A 49 -21.79 -7.89 -17.66
N ARG A 50 -21.55 -8.85 -16.74
CA ARG A 50 -22.04 -10.22 -16.87
C ARG A 50 -23.57 -10.29 -16.98
N ARG A 51 -24.29 -9.51 -16.16
CA ARG A 51 -25.76 -9.46 -16.18
C ARG A 51 -26.31 -8.80 -17.45
N GLN A 52 -25.56 -7.88 -18.04
CA GLN A 52 -25.96 -7.16 -19.25
C GLN A 52 -25.50 -7.84 -20.54
N GLY A 53 -24.71 -8.92 -20.46
CA GLY A 53 -24.08 -9.53 -21.64
C GLY A 53 -23.02 -8.62 -22.30
N ALA A 54 -22.50 -7.64 -21.56
CA ALA A 54 -21.47 -6.72 -22.03
C ALA A 54 -20.07 -7.29 -21.80
N ALA A 55 -19.07 -6.73 -22.48
CA ALA A 55 -17.68 -7.01 -22.19
C ALA A 55 -17.36 -6.66 -20.73
N ALA A 56 -16.66 -7.57 -20.04
CA ALA A 56 -16.18 -7.32 -18.70
C ALA A 56 -14.94 -6.40 -18.75
N PRO A 57 -14.85 -5.37 -17.89
CA PRO A 57 -13.64 -4.60 -17.76
C PRO A 57 -12.52 -5.43 -17.14
N ASP A 58 -11.28 -5.03 -17.36
CA ASP A 58 -10.10 -5.69 -16.84
C ASP A 58 -9.41 -4.88 -15.72
N VAL A 59 -8.29 -5.42 -15.22
CA VAL A 59 -7.51 -4.78 -14.15
C VAL A 59 -6.82 -3.48 -14.57
N HIS A 60 -6.59 -3.29 -15.87
CA HIS A 60 -5.98 -2.09 -16.44
C HIS A 60 -6.99 -0.94 -16.53
N ASP A 61 -8.25 -1.23 -16.83
CA ASP A 61 -9.35 -0.25 -16.78
C ASP A 61 -9.47 0.39 -15.39
N PHE A 62 -9.13 -0.37 -14.34
CA PHE A 62 -9.11 0.08 -12.95
C PHE A 62 -7.72 0.47 -12.43
N ASN A 63 -6.71 0.55 -13.29
CA ASN A 63 -5.34 0.98 -12.94
C ASN A 63 -4.71 0.22 -11.75
N LEU A 64 -5.14 -1.03 -11.50
CA LEU A 64 -4.62 -1.84 -10.39
C LEU A 64 -3.12 -2.13 -10.54
N PRO A 65 -2.59 -2.49 -11.74
CA PRO A 65 -1.15 -2.73 -11.90
C PRO A 65 -0.29 -1.51 -11.54
N THR A 66 -0.75 -0.30 -11.91
CA THR A 66 -0.07 0.96 -11.59
C THR A 66 -0.03 1.22 -10.09
N ILE A 67 -1.13 0.98 -9.37
CA ILE A 67 -1.16 1.16 -7.91
C ILE A 67 -0.18 0.21 -7.23
N ILE A 68 -0.18 -1.06 -7.61
CA ILE A 68 0.74 -2.06 -7.03
C ILE A 68 2.20 -1.69 -7.36
N GLU A 69 2.46 -1.16 -8.56
CA GLU A 69 3.79 -0.64 -8.90
C GLU A 69 4.21 0.53 -8.01
N LEU A 70 3.32 1.50 -7.78
CA LEU A 70 3.58 2.61 -6.87
C LEU A 70 3.82 2.10 -5.44
N GLN A 71 3.05 1.12 -4.96
CA GLN A 71 3.28 0.49 -3.65
C GLN A 71 4.66 -0.15 -3.58
N ARG A 72 5.13 -0.83 -4.62
CA ARG A 72 6.50 -1.40 -4.63
C ARG A 72 7.60 -0.33 -4.66
N ARG A 73 7.33 0.82 -5.28
CA ARG A 73 8.30 1.93 -5.36
C ARG A 73 8.42 2.68 -4.04
N PHE A 74 7.32 2.86 -3.33
CA PHE A 74 7.26 3.67 -2.10
C PHE A 74 7.23 2.86 -0.82
N GLY A 75 6.70 1.64 -0.87
CA GLY A 75 6.81 0.64 0.17
C GLY A 75 8.23 0.11 0.23
N THR A 76 9.07 0.74 1.05
CA THR A 76 10.17 0.02 1.69
C THR A 76 9.54 -1.22 2.32
N ARG A 77 10.07 -2.41 2.02
CA ARG A 77 9.60 -3.69 2.55
C ARG A 77 9.44 -3.64 4.07
N SER A 78 8.31 -3.15 4.56
CA SER A 78 7.80 -3.40 5.89
C SER A 78 7.32 -4.83 5.84
N CYS A 79 8.28 -5.74 5.82
CA CYS A 79 8.10 -7.13 6.11
C CYS A 79 8.35 -7.26 7.62
N PRO A 80 7.35 -7.10 8.51
CA PRO A 80 7.45 -7.65 9.84
C PRO A 80 7.18 -9.17 9.77
N TRP A 81 7.85 -9.88 8.87
CA TRP A 81 7.88 -11.34 8.87
C TRP A 81 9.34 -11.77 8.92
N ALA A 82 9.90 -11.67 10.12
CA ALA A 82 10.95 -12.55 10.64
C ALA A 82 11.31 -12.04 12.04
N ALA A 83 10.36 -12.09 12.97
CA ALA A 83 10.81 -12.39 14.33
C ALA A 83 11.30 -13.84 14.27
N PRO A 84 12.60 -14.13 14.43
CA PRO A 84 13.01 -15.51 14.62
C PRO A 84 12.27 -15.98 15.88
N LEU A 85 11.38 -16.95 15.69
CA LEU A 85 10.92 -17.83 16.75
C LEU A 85 12.18 -18.44 17.37
N GLN A 86 12.74 -17.76 18.36
CA GLN A 86 13.69 -18.36 19.28
C GLN A 86 12.89 -19.38 20.08
N ALA A 87 12.80 -20.57 19.51
CA ALA A 87 12.48 -21.80 20.21
C ALA A 87 13.58 -22.04 21.25
N ARG A 88 13.58 -21.27 22.34
CA ARG A 88 14.22 -21.68 23.60
C ARG A 88 13.30 -22.72 24.23
N SER A 89 13.35 -23.91 23.67
CA SER A 89 12.78 -25.11 24.28
C SER A 89 13.78 -26.24 24.05
N SER A 90 14.73 -26.33 24.97
CA SER A 90 15.47 -27.57 25.21
C SER A 90 15.46 -27.79 26.72
N PRO A 91 14.68 -28.76 27.22
CA PRO A 91 14.85 -29.25 28.57
C PRO A 91 16.18 -30.01 28.64
N SER A 92 16.99 -29.66 29.64
CA SER A 92 18.20 -30.36 30.04
C SER A 92 17.88 -31.80 30.42
N ALA A 93 18.20 -32.75 29.54
CA ALA A 93 18.22 -34.17 29.87
C ALA A 93 19.67 -34.57 30.21
N THR A 94 19.94 -34.79 31.49
CA THR A 94 21.16 -35.43 32.00
C THR A 94 21.06 -36.96 31.83
N PRO A 95 22.01 -37.63 31.15
CA PRO A 95 22.12 -39.09 31.12
C PRO A 95 23.05 -39.60 32.25
N PRO A 96 23.18 -40.93 32.45
CA PRO A 96 23.13 -41.57 33.76
C PRO A 96 24.49 -41.72 34.46
N THR A 97 24.46 -41.83 35.79
CA THR A 97 25.57 -42.36 36.59
C THR A 97 25.46 -43.89 36.67
N ALA A 98 26.62 -44.53 36.52
CA ALA A 98 26.90 -45.96 36.49
C ALA A 98 26.42 -46.76 37.71
#